data_AF-A0A7S3LCT9-F1
#
_entry.id   AF-A0A7S3LCT9-F1
#
_cell.length_a   1.000
_cell.length_b   1.000
_cell.length_c   1.000
_cell.angle_alpha   90.00
_cell.angle_beta   90.00
_cell.angle_gamma   90.00
#
_symmetry.space_group_name_H-M   'P 1'
#
loop_
_entity.id
_entity.type
_entity.pdbx_description
1 polymer ?
#
loop_
_entity_poly.entity_id
_entity_poly.type
_entity_poly.pdbx_seq_one_letter_code
_entity_poly.pdbx_strand_id
1 'polypeptide(L)'
;FHHEEASCYIARFRDLREKYTGWYKYSDLCENSAIIHFPYQLSVMSLFEQYAMGIPILVPSPEFLWELHDELDLVAERTWDRVIKGQRSTGSVIPGHAGTTMPDPNDDKSKEAFLYWAQFGDYYQFPHIVQFSSWEDLKPVVDTTDWAKVSRGMKAHFEVALEETMVKWKSLIDKRL
;
A
#
# COMPACT_ATOMS: atom_id res chain seq x y z
N PHE A 1 36.80 -14.36 -34.22
CA PHE A 1 36.29 -13.14 -33.60
C PHE A 1 34.77 -13.17 -33.62
N HIS A 2 34.16 -13.74 -32.59
CA HIS A 2 32.74 -13.53 -32.29
C HIS A 2 32.68 -13.20 -30.82
N HIS A 3 32.57 -11.90 -30.52
CA HIS A 3 32.14 -11.43 -29.22
C HIS A 3 30.63 -11.64 -29.20
N GLU A 4 30.17 -12.62 -28.43
CA GLU A 4 28.80 -12.64 -27.93
C GLU A 4 28.62 -11.39 -27.07
N GLU A 5 27.75 -10.49 -27.52
CA GLU A 5 27.29 -9.37 -26.70
C GLU A 5 26.59 -9.95 -25.47
N ALA A 6 27.19 -9.74 -24.31
CA ALA A 6 26.55 -9.99 -23.03
C ALA A 6 25.31 -9.09 -22.95
N SER A 7 24.13 -9.66 -23.21
CA SER A 7 22.85 -9.03 -22.91
C SER A 7 22.87 -8.64 -21.43
N CYS A 8 22.91 -7.34 -21.17
CA CYS A 8 22.81 -6.80 -19.82
C CYS A 8 21.42 -7.16 -19.29
N TYR A 9 21.34 -8.19 -18.45
CA TYR A 9 20.10 -8.54 -17.77
C TYR A 9 19.63 -7.35 -16.93
N ILE A 10 18.60 -6.65 -17.39
CA ILE A 10 17.92 -5.64 -16.59
C ILE A 10 17.25 -6.40 -15.44
N ALA A 11 17.70 -6.15 -14.21
CA ALA A 11 17.10 -6.77 -13.03
C ALA A 11 15.61 -6.43 -12.99
N ARG A 12 14.77 -7.46 -12.86
CA ARG A 12 13.31 -7.35 -12.87
C ARG A 12 12.75 -6.62 -11.66
N PHE A 13 13.47 -6.67 -10.55
CA PHE A 13 13.19 -5.93 -9.33
C PHE A 13 14.40 -5.05 -9.00
N ARG A 14 14.13 -3.82 -8.60
CA ARG A 14 15.12 -2.83 -8.20
C ARG A 14 14.61 -2.17 -6.94
N ASP A 15 15.45 -2.06 -5.91
CA ASP A 15 15.12 -1.19 -4.80
C ASP A 15 15.05 0.26 -5.31
N LEU A 16 14.06 1.02 -4.81
CA LEU A 16 13.80 2.37 -5.27
C LEU A 16 14.98 3.31 -4.97
N ARG A 17 15.60 3.17 -3.79
CA ARG A 17 16.72 4.02 -3.36
C ARG A 17 18.02 3.63 -4.05
N GLU A 18 18.16 2.37 -4.43
CA GLU A 18 19.28 1.92 -5.27
C GLU A 18 19.15 2.43 -6.71
N LYS A 19 17.94 2.38 -7.29
CA LYS A 19 17.69 2.88 -8.65
C LYS A 19 17.87 4.39 -8.74
N TYR A 20 17.36 5.12 -7.76
CA TYR A 20 17.41 6.57 -7.72
C TYR A 20 18.31 7.04 -6.57
N THR A 21 19.58 7.28 -6.87
CA THR A 21 20.59 7.71 -5.88
C THR A 21 20.32 9.15 -5.42
N GLY A 22 19.57 9.28 -4.33
CA GLY A 22 19.22 10.57 -3.71
C GLY A 22 17.79 10.99 -4.00
N TRP A 23 17.60 12.12 -4.67
CA TRP A 23 16.29 12.66 -4.99
C TRP A 23 15.83 12.21 -6.38
N TYR A 24 14.58 11.79 -6.50
CA TYR A 24 13.91 11.55 -7.77
C TYR A 24 12.71 12.48 -7.94
N LYS A 25 12.29 12.68 -9.17
CA LYS A 25 11.04 13.36 -9.53
C LYS A 25 9.93 12.34 -9.70
N TYR A 26 8.68 12.78 -9.56
CA TYR A 26 7.52 11.94 -9.88
C TYR A 26 7.57 11.38 -11.31
N SER A 27 8.07 12.16 -12.28
CA SER A 27 8.27 11.68 -13.67
C SER A 27 9.15 10.44 -13.76
N ASP A 28 10.16 10.33 -12.89
CA ASP A 28 11.13 9.26 -12.92
C ASP A 28 10.47 7.94 -12.47
N LEU A 29 9.49 8.02 -11.56
CA LEU A 29 8.70 6.86 -11.14
C LEU A 29 7.90 6.24 -12.29
N CYS A 30 7.45 7.06 -13.25
CA CYS A 30 6.70 6.61 -14.43
C CYS A 30 7.53 5.78 -15.41
N GLU A 31 8.85 5.70 -15.24
CA GLU A 31 9.73 4.81 -16.02
C GLU A 31 9.62 3.35 -15.58
N ASN A 32 8.89 3.05 -14.51
CA ASN A 32 8.69 1.70 -13.98
C ASN A 32 7.31 1.19 -14.37
N SER A 33 7.20 -0.12 -14.62
CA SER A 33 5.92 -0.77 -14.91
C SER A 33 4.97 -0.75 -13.72
N ALA A 34 5.50 -0.90 -12.50
CA ALA A 34 4.74 -0.92 -11.26
C ALA A 34 5.65 -0.65 -10.05
N ILE A 35 5.04 -0.38 -8.89
CA ILE A 35 5.71 -0.24 -7.59
C ILE A 35 5.19 -1.33 -6.65
N ILE A 36 6.09 -2.04 -5.97
CA ILE A 36 5.73 -2.95 -4.88
C ILE A 36 5.87 -2.18 -3.57
N HIS A 37 4.79 -2.09 -2.81
CA HIS A 37 4.78 -1.52 -1.48
C HIS A 37 4.84 -2.63 -0.42
N PHE A 38 5.86 -2.54 0.43
CA PHE A 38 5.90 -3.23 1.72
C PHE A 38 5.59 -2.19 2.80
N PRO A 39 4.34 -2.09 3.25
CA PRO A 39 3.88 -0.96 4.05
C PRO A 39 4.41 -1.03 5.48
N TYR A 40 4.95 0.07 5.99
CA TYR A 40 5.32 0.21 7.40
C TYR A 40 4.15 0.74 8.27
N GLN A 41 3.09 1.25 7.63
CA GLN A 41 1.81 1.67 8.21
C GLN A 41 0.66 1.41 7.21
N LEU A 42 -0.59 1.43 7.67
CA LEU A 42 -1.77 1.09 6.85
C LEU A 42 -2.25 2.20 5.88
N SER A 43 -1.69 3.41 5.98
CA SER A 43 -2.00 4.56 5.13
C SER A 43 -0.72 5.38 4.90
N VAL A 44 -0.21 5.45 3.67
CA VAL A 44 0.98 6.26 3.35
C VAL A 44 0.65 7.30 2.29
N MET A 45 1.09 8.54 2.49
CA MET A 45 0.78 9.65 1.57
C MET A 45 1.28 9.39 0.14
N SER A 46 2.43 8.74 -0.01
CA SER A 46 3.00 8.37 -1.32
C SER A 46 2.12 7.42 -2.12
N LEU A 47 1.28 6.60 -1.46
CA LEU A 47 0.32 5.73 -2.14
C LEU A 47 -0.68 6.56 -2.94
N PHE A 48 -1.28 7.57 -2.32
CA PHE A 48 -2.30 8.41 -2.96
C PHE A 48 -1.74 9.13 -4.18
N GLU A 49 -0.52 9.66 -4.08
CA GLU A 49 0.16 10.35 -5.17
C GLU A 49 0.43 9.41 -6.34
N GLN A 50 1.01 8.24 -6.07
CA GLN A 50 1.29 7.23 -7.09
C GLN A 50 0.00 6.67 -7.71
N TYR A 51 -1.05 6.50 -6.90
CA TYR A 51 -2.37 6.08 -7.36
C TYR A 51 -2.98 7.10 -8.30
N ALA A 52 -2.97 8.39 -7.94
CA ALA A 52 -3.48 9.48 -8.75
C ALA A 52 -2.72 9.61 -10.09
N MET A 53 -1.42 9.33 -10.08
CA MET A 53 -0.60 9.26 -11.29
C MET A 53 -0.92 8.03 -12.17
N GLY A 54 -1.67 7.07 -11.63
CA GLY A 54 -1.97 5.79 -12.25
C GLY A 54 -0.74 4.91 -12.42
N ILE A 55 0.24 5.01 -11.52
CA ILE A 55 1.36 4.07 -11.46
C ILE A 55 0.82 2.78 -10.82
N PRO A 56 0.87 1.62 -11.50
CA PRO A 56 0.38 0.38 -10.91
C PRO A 56 1.08 0.05 -9.59
N ILE A 57 0.29 -0.33 -8.59
CA ILE A 57 0.75 -0.64 -7.24
C ILE A 57 0.44 -2.10 -6.92
N LEU A 58 1.41 -2.78 -6.32
CA LEU A 58 1.25 -4.10 -5.73
C LEU A 58 1.51 -4.05 -4.22
N VAL A 59 0.74 -4.80 -3.46
CA VAL A 59 0.91 -4.97 -2.00
C VAL A 59 0.69 -6.43 -1.59
N PRO A 60 1.22 -6.86 -0.44
CA PRO A 60 0.80 -8.13 0.17
C PRO A 60 -0.72 -8.15 0.43
N SER A 61 -1.36 -9.30 0.27
CA SER A 61 -2.72 -9.51 0.78
C SER A 61 -2.77 -9.29 2.30
N PRO A 62 -3.94 -9.00 2.91
CA PRO A 62 -4.02 -8.79 4.36
C PRO A 62 -3.44 -9.96 5.17
N GLU A 63 -3.67 -11.20 4.73
CA GLU A 63 -3.15 -12.41 5.36
C GLU A 63 -1.63 -12.49 5.28
N PHE A 64 -1.07 -12.22 4.10
CA PHE A 64 0.37 -12.25 3.93
C PHE A 64 1.05 -11.07 4.64
N LEU A 65 0.40 -9.91 4.66
CA LEU A 65 0.88 -8.76 5.42
C LEU A 65 0.91 -9.05 6.92
N TRP A 66 -0.08 -9.79 7.45
CA TRP A 66 -0.05 -10.28 8.82
C TRP A 66 1.15 -11.19 9.06
N GLU A 67 1.41 -12.16 8.18
CA GLU A 67 2.56 -13.08 8.33
C GLU A 67 3.89 -12.31 8.38
N LEU A 68 4.07 -11.36 7.45
CA LEU A 68 5.24 -10.48 7.42
C LEU A 68 5.34 -9.59 8.66
N HIS A 69 4.22 -9.07 9.16
CA HIS A 69 4.21 -8.27 10.38
C HIS A 69 4.50 -9.11 11.63
N ASP A 70 3.97 -10.32 11.72
CA ASP A 70 4.18 -11.16 12.89
C ASP A 70 5.63 -11.67 12.97
N GLU A 71 6.23 -12.01 11.82
CA GLU A 71 7.61 -12.51 11.74
C GLU A 71 8.66 -11.38 11.78
N LEU A 72 8.43 -10.30 11.02
CA LEU A 72 9.44 -9.28 10.75
C LEU A 72 9.10 -7.90 11.31
N ASP A 73 7.93 -7.76 11.96
CA ASP A 73 7.41 -6.48 12.43
C ASP A 73 7.29 -5.43 11.32
N LEU A 74 6.88 -5.86 10.11
CA LEU A 74 6.87 -5.03 8.92
C LEU A 74 6.03 -3.74 9.09
N VAL A 75 4.80 -3.85 9.59
CA VAL A 75 3.88 -2.71 9.81
C VAL A 75 4.07 -2.07 11.20
N ALA A 76 5.32 -1.77 11.56
CA ALA A 76 5.71 -1.32 12.90
C ALA A 76 5.01 -0.03 13.39
N GLU A 77 4.54 0.82 12.48
CA GLU A 77 3.91 2.10 12.82
C GLU A 77 2.39 1.99 12.99
N ARG A 78 1.83 0.78 13.06
CA ARG A 78 0.39 0.57 13.28
C ARG A 78 -0.08 1.03 14.67
N THR A 79 0.76 0.88 15.69
CA THR A 79 0.41 1.25 17.08
C THR A 79 1.44 2.20 17.67
N TRP A 80 0.98 3.16 18.47
CA TRP A 80 1.87 4.09 19.17
C TRP A 80 2.78 3.40 20.18
N ASP A 81 2.34 2.31 20.79
CA ASP A 81 3.16 1.53 21.71
C ASP A 81 4.36 0.90 21.00
N ARG A 82 4.17 0.41 19.76
CA ARG A 82 5.29 -0.10 18.97
C ARG A 82 6.27 1.01 18.59
N VAL A 83 5.77 2.17 18.14
CA VAL A 83 6.60 3.33 17.74
C VAL A 83 7.36 3.94 18.91
N ILE A 84 6.69 4.20 20.05
CA ILE A 84 7.24 4.98 21.16
C ILE A 84 8.04 4.09 22.12
N LYS A 85 7.55 2.87 22.40
CA LYS A 85 8.14 1.98 23.41
C LYS A 85 8.93 0.82 22.81
N GLY A 86 8.85 0.63 21.49
CA GLY A 86 9.45 -0.54 20.84
C GLY A 86 8.75 -1.85 21.25
N GLN A 87 7.48 -1.82 21.66
CA GLN A 87 6.76 -2.99 22.15
C GLN A 87 5.44 -3.19 21.40
N ARG A 88 5.19 -4.42 20.94
CA ARG A 88 3.89 -4.82 20.40
C ARG A 88 2.91 -4.98 21.56
N SER A 89 1.90 -4.12 21.65
CA SER A 89 0.85 -4.17 22.66
C SER A 89 -0.14 -5.30 22.39
N THR A 90 -0.89 -5.74 23.41
CA THR A 90 -1.97 -6.73 23.29
C THR A 90 -3.36 -6.10 23.51
N GLY A 91 -3.46 -4.78 23.38
CA GLY A 91 -4.68 -4.04 23.65
C GLY A 91 -4.45 -2.65 24.25
N SER A 92 -5.53 -1.91 24.34
CA SER A 92 -5.64 -0.56 24.87
C SER A 92 -5.66 -0.56 26.40
N VAL A 93 -5.16 0.52 27.01
CA VAL A 93 -5.27 0.76 28.46
C VAL A 93 -6.72 1.03 28.87
N ILE A 94 -7.50 1.59 27.96
CA ILE A 94 -8.92 1.94 28.16
C ILE A 94 -9.77 0.84 27.55
N PRO A 95 -10.78 0.32 28.28
CA PRO A 95 -11.67 -0.70 27.73
C PRO A 95 -12.47 -0.15 26.55
N GLY A 96 -12.76 -1.03 25.60
CA GLY A 96 -13.65 -0.73 24.48
C GLY A 96 -15.07 -0.36 24.94
N HIS A 97 -15.83 0.27 24.05
CA HIS A 97 -17.22 0.61 24.31
C HIS A 97 -18.05 -0.64 24.66
N ALA A 98 -18.88 -0.56 25.69
CA ALA A 98 -19.69 -1.69 26.14
C ALA A 98 -20.59 -2.24 25.01
N GLY A 99 -20.58 -3.56 24.82
CA GLY A 99 -21.39 -4.22 23.82
C GLY A 99 -20.80 -4.23 22.40
N THR A 100 -19.58 -3.74 22.19
CA THR A 100 -18.89 -3.90 20.90
C THR A 100 -18.29 -5.30 20.75
N THR A 101 -18.38 -5.87 19.55
CA THR A 101 -17.65 -7.09 19.14
C THR A 101 -16.38 -6.76 18.37
N MET A 102 -16.06 -5.48 18.23
CA MET A 102 -14.91 -5.00 17.46
C MET A 102 -13.61 -5.31 18.22
N PRO A 103 -12.60 -5.90 17.57
CA PRO A 103 -11.32 -6.16 18.21
C PRO A 103 -10.58 -4.87 18.53
N ASP A 104 -9.74 -4.88 19.56
CA ASP A 104 -9.00 -3.71 20.00
C ASP A 104 -7.99 -3.26 18.92
N PRO A 105 -8.03 -2.00 18.45
CA PRO A 105 -7.09 -1.51 17.44
C PRO A 105 -5.64 -1.47 17.92
N ASN A 106 -5.41 -1.44 19.24
CA ASN A 106 -4.08 -1.49 19.84
C ASN A 106 -3.63 -2.92 20.20
N ASP A 107 -4.41 -3.95 19.85
CA ASP A 107 -3.90 -5.31 19.91
C ASP A 107 -3.01 -5.59 18.69
N ASP A 108 -1.70 -5.48 18.94
CA ASP A 108 -0.70 -5.64 17.92
C ASP A 108 -0.31 -7.09 17.64
N LYS A 109 -0.76 -8.03 18.49
CA LYS A 109 -0.38 -9.45 18.43
C LYS A 109 -1.52 -10.37 18.02
N SER A 110 -2.75 -9.88 18.00
CA SER A 110 -3.88 -10.65 17.49
C SER A 110 -3.98 -10.55 15.97
N LYS A 111 -3.93 -11.70 15.29
CA LYS A 111 -4.24 -11.82 13.86
C LYS A 111 -5.64 -11.30 13.55
N GLU A 112 -6.61 -11.60 14.41
CA GLU A 112 -8.00 -11.14 14.25
C GLU A 112 -8.07 -9.62 14.27
N ALA A 113 -7.47 -8.98 15.27
CA ALA A 113 -7.41 -7.53 15.36
C ALA A 113 -6.69 -6.94 14.14
N PHE A 114 -5.55 -7.51 13.76
CA PHE A 114 -4.80 -7.05 12.59
C PHE A 114 -5.64 -7.08 11.32
N LEU A 115 -6.21 -8.22 10.96
CA LEU A 115 -6.98 -8.36 9.72
C LEU A 115 -8.23 -7.50 9.73
N TYR A 116 -8.91 -7.40 10.88
CA TYR A 116 -10.08 -6.54 11.03
C TYR A 116 -9.75 -5.08 10.73
N TRP A 117 -8.64 -4.56 11.24
CA TRP A 117 -8.30 -3.14 11.04
C TRP A 117 -7.58 -2.88 9.71
N ALA A 118 -6.77 -3.83 9.24
CA ALA A 118 -6.04 -3.72 7.98
C ALA A 118 -6.98 -3.52 6.79
N GLN A 119 -8.18 -4.13 6.79
CA GLN A 119 -9.13 -4.01 5.67
C GLN A 119 -9.53 -2.56 5.36
N PHE A 120 -9.44 -1.64 6.34
CA PHE A 120 -9.76 -0.22 6.17
C PHE A 120 -8.58 0.62 5.65
N GLY A 121 -7.39 0.02 5.52
CA GLY A 121 -6.23 0.70 4.94
C GLY A 121 -6.42 1.00 3.46
N ASP A 122 -5.83 2.09 2.98
CA ASP A 122 -6.04 2.60 1.63
C ASP A 122 -5.68 1.57 0.55
N TYR A 123 -4.65 0.76 0.81
CA TYR A 123 -4.21 -0.34 -0.05
C TYR A 123 -5.31 -1.34 -0.40
N TYR A 124 -6.30 -1.50 0.50
CA TYR A 124 -7.38 -2.48 0.36
C TYR A 124 -8.73 -1.84 0.05
N GLN A 125 -8.85 -0.52 0.21
CA GLN A 125 -10.05 0.23 -0.14
C GLN A 125 -10.00 0.78 -1.58
N PHE A 126 -8.80 1.09 -2.09
CA PHE A 126 -8.65 1.69 -3.42
C PHE A 126 -8.71 0.63 -4.52
N PRO A 127 -9.57 0.79 -5.54
CA PRO A 127 -9.73 -0.23 -6.57
C PRO A 127 -8.49 -0.32 -7.46
N HIS A 128 -8.31 -1.48 -8.10
CA HIS A 128 -7.21 -1.77 -9.03
C HIS A 128 -5.81 -1.89 -8.40
N ILE A 129 -5.65 -1.73 -7.08
CA ILE A 129 -4.42 -2.15 -6.40
C ILE A 129 -4.33 -3.67 -6.46
N VAL A 130 -3.18 -4.17 -6.92
CA VAL A 130 -2.94 -5.60 -7.12
C VAL A 130 -2.38 -6.19 -5.83
N GLN A 131 -2.83 -7.40 -5.49
CA GLN A 131 -2.37 -8.09 -4.28
C GLN A 131 -1.61 -9.37 -4.64
N PHE A 132 -0.66 -9.76 -3.79
CA PHE A 132 0.02 -11.06 -3.85
C PHE A 132 0.00 -11.71 -2.46
N SER A 133 -0.12 -13.03 -2.42
CA SER A 133 -0.43 -13.76 -1.18
C SER A 133 0.75 -14.52 -0.58
N SER A 134 1.89 -14.56 -1.26
CA SER A 134 3.14 -15.12 -0.74
C SER A 134 4.35 -14.68 -1.59
N TRP A 135 5.56 -15.02 -1.15
CA TRP A 135 6.78 -14.80 -1.94
C TRP A 135 6.77 -15.57 -3.27
N GLU A 136 6.23 -16.78 -3.28
CA GLU A 136 6.09 -17.64 -4.46
C GLU A 136 5.04 -17.09 -5.44
N ASP A 137 3.98 -16.46 -4.92
CA ASP A 137 2.90 -15.85 -5.71
C ASP A 137 3.32 -14.53 -6.40
N LEU A 138 4.27 -13.80 -5.80
CA LEU A 138 4.71 -12.50 -6.30
C LEU A 138 5.13 -12.54 -7.77
N LYS A 139 5.96 -13.52 -8.15
CA LYS A 139 6.45 -13.62 -9.54
C LYS A 139 5.32 -13.92 -10.53
N PRO A 140 4.47 -14.95 -10.35
CA PRO A 140 3.28 -15.17 -11.18
C PRO A 140 2.41 -13.94 -11.35
N VAL A 141 2.09 -13.23 -10.25
CA VAL A 141 1.32 -11.97 -10.31
C VAL A 141 2.05 -10.96 -11.18
N VAL A 142 3.35 -10.80 -11.00
CA VAL A 142 4.14 -9.82 -11.76
C VAL A 142 4.22 -10.13 -13.25
N ASP A 143 4.30 -11.41 -13.61
CA ASP A 143 4.42 -11.89 -14.99
C ASP A 143 3.10 -11.83 -15.77
N THR A 144 1.97 -11.99 -15.09
CA THR A 144 0.66 -12.18 -15.74
C THR A 144 -0.24 -10.95 -15.71
N THR A 145 0.06 -9.96 -14.86
CA THR A 145 -0.77 -8.77 -14.72
C THR A 145 -0.64 -7.84 -15.94
N ASP A 146 -1.78 -7.41 -16.49
CA ASP A 146 -1.84 -6.32 -17.48
C ASP A 146 -1.72 -4.97 -16.78
N TRP A 147 -0.47 -4.50 -16.63
CA TRP A 147 -0.15 -3.23 -15.98
C TRP A 147 -0.78 -2.01 -16.64
N ALA A 148 -0.97 -2.05 -17.96
CA ALA A 148 -1.59 -0.96 -18.68
C ALA A 148 -3.09 -0.88 -18.36
N LYS A 149 -3.76 -2.04 -18.23
CA LYS A 149 -5.16 -2.10 -17.78
C LYS A 149 -5.31 -1.63 -16.34
N VAL A 150 -4.41 -2.05 -15.44
CA VAL A 150 -4.39 -1.58 -14.05
C VAL A 150 -4.26 -0.06 -14.00
N SER A 151 -3.25 0.51 -14.67
CA SER A 151 -3.02 1.95 -14.74
C SER A 151 -4.25 2.72 -15.25
N ARG A 152 -4.88 2.25 -16.34
CA ARG A 152 -6.11 2.87 -16.87
C ARG A 152 -7.26 2.83 -15.88
N GLY A 153 -7.44 1.71 -15.17
CA GLY A 153 -8.49 1.58 -14.15
C GLY A 153 -8.29 2.56 -12.99
N MET A 154 -7.05 2.66 -12.49
CA MET A 154 -6.72 3.61 -11.42
C MET A 154 -6.99 5.06 -11.82
N LYS A 155 -6.56 5.47 -13.03
CA LYS A 155 -6.79 6.83 -13.54
C LYS A 155 -8.28 7.13 -13.70
N ALA A 156 -9.03 6.20 -14.28
CA ALA A 156 -10.48 6.37 -14.46
C ALA A 156 -11.20 6.50 -13.12
N HIS A 157 -10.83 5.68 -12.12
CA HIS A 157 -11.41 5.80 -10.77
C HIS A 157 -11.04 7.14 -10.12
N PHE A 158 -9.77 7.54 -10.20
CA PHE A 158 -9.31 8.79 -9.61
C PHE A 158 -9.96 10.02 -10.25
N GLU A 159 -10.18 10.02 -11.56
CA GLU A 159 -10.87 11.11 -12.27
C GLU A 159 -12.30 11.32 -11.75
N VAL A 160 -13.05 10.22 -11.55
CA VAL A 160 -14.39 10.27 -10.95
C VAL A 160 -14.34 10.76 -9.50
N ALA A 161 -13.42 10.21 -8.68
CA ALA A 161 -13.28 10.61 -7.29
C ALA A 161 -12.90 12.10 -7.14
N LEU A 162 -12.06 12.62 -8.04
CA LEU A 162 -11.68 14.02 -8.10
C LEU A 162 -12.90 14.90 -8.44
N GLU A 163 -13.67 14.54 -9.47
CA GLU A 163 -14.87 15.29 -9.85
C GLU A 163 -15.89 15.33 -8.70
N GLU A 164 -16.21 14.18 -8.11
CA GLU A 164 -17.14 14.10 -6.98
C GLU A 164 -16.67 14.92 -5.78
N THR A 165 -15.38 14.84 -5.46
CA THR A 165 -14.79 15.60 -4.36
C THR A 165 -14.91 17.10 -4.63
N MET A 166 -14.61 17.54 -5.85
CA MET A 166 -14.74 18.94 -6.24
C MET A 166 -16.19 19.43 -6.19
N VAL A 167 -17.15 18.63 -6.66
CA VAL A 167 -18.58 18.96 -6.58
C VAL A 167 -19.04 19.06 -5.12
N LYS A 168 -18.66 18.10 -4.26
CA LYS A 168 -18.98 18.10 -2.82
C LYS A 168 -18.44 19.37 -2.16
N TRP A 169 -17.16 19.69 -2.37
CA TRP A 169 -16.54 20.88 -1.79
C TRP A 169 -17.19 22.18 -2.26
N LYS A 170 -17.46 22.33 -3.56
CA LYS A 170 -18.20 23.49 -4.08
C LYS A 170 -19.55 23.63 -3.39
N SER A 171 -20.30 22.52 -3.27
CA SER A 171 -21.61 22.54 -2.60
C SER A 171 -21.55 22.94 -1.13
N LEU A 172 -20.48 22.58 -0.42
CA LEU A 172 -20.29 22.94 0.98
C LEU A 172 -19.88 24.40 1.14
N ILE A 173 -19.04 24.91 0.24
CA ILE A 173 -18.58 26.30 0.26
C ILE A 173 -19.73 27.25 -0.15
N ASP A 174 -20.53 26.86 -1.15
CA ASP A 174 -21.64 27.66 -1.65
C ASP A 174 -22.87 27.62 -0.74
N LYS A 175 -22.99 26.60 0.12
CA LYS A 175 -23.92 26.58 1.24
C LYS A 175 -23.46 27.63 2.26
N ARG A 176 -23.94 28.87 2.06
CA ARG A 176 -23.78 29.99 3.00
C ARG A 176 -23.95 29.53 4.46
N LEU A 177 -22.97 29.89 5.30
CA LEU A 177 -23.19 30.15 6.73
C LEU A 177 -24.21 31.28 6.90
#